data_AF-A0A838WEG4-F1
#
_entry.id   AF-A0A838WEG4-F1
#
_cell.length_a   1.000
_cell.length_b   1.000
_cell.length_c   1.000
_cell.angle_alpha   90.00
_cell.angle_beta   90.00
_cell.angle_gamma   90.00
#
_symmetry.space_group_name_H-M   'P 1'
#
loop_
_entity.id
_entity.type
_entity.pdbx_description
1 polymer ?
#
loop_
_entity_poly.entity_id
_entity_poly.type
_entity_poly.pdbx_seq_one_letter_code
_entity_poly.pdbx_strand_id
1 'polypeptide(L)'
;MLLIAVTGPPGSGKTTLLAHLADWHLARGRSVDGFLAEAGPRRTPNTGAERYDLRWPGTGERMPFAERDSALRPPYRFSEEAAARTAAWSRGLADQLPVSLLVLDEFGRIEAEGRGHMALWPSVEAAAPDVVVIAVRAGVEERIERQLGQAFDLRVDARDPDAWQRLRSACVEHDDWTRVGVFGAGAGGIEMTAGSALHGARVPLRGLALSSTQAVVMTYAGEGLGNRTRVVWVPFIAAGLKALSPAGN
;
A
#
# COMPACT_ATOMS: atom_id res chain seq x y z
N MET A 1 -6.42 -2.84 0.41
CA MET A 1 -5.46 -1.79 0.79
C MET A 1 -4.58 -2.31 1.90
N LEU A 2 -3.26 -2.34 1.70
CA LEU A 2 -2.24 -2.50 2.74
C LEU A 2 -1.83 -1.11 3.24
N LEU A 3 -1.94 -0.86 4.54
CA LEU A 3 -1.64 0.43 5.17
C LEU A 3 -0.36 0.35 6.00
N ILE A 4 0.67 1.09 5.60
CA ILE A 4 2.00 1.06 6.22
C ILE A 4 2.37 2.42 6.80
N ALA A 5 2.89 2.44 8.03
CA ALA A 5 3.55 3.61 8.60
C ALA A 5 5.08 3.50 8.48
N VAL A 6 5.71 4.51 7.90
CA VAL A 6 7.15 4.74 8.02
C VAL A 6 7.37 5.78 9.11
N THR A 7 7.92 5.34 10.23
CA THR A 7 8.05 6.13 11.45
C THR A 7 9.47 6.66 11.64
N GLY A 8 9.63 7.68 12.48
CA GLY A 8 10.95 8.16 12.89
C GLY A 8 11.00 9.65 13.23
N PRO A 9 12.06 10.10 13.92
CA PRO A 9 12.25 11.52 14.26
C PRO A 9 12.47 12.39 13.01
N PRO A 10 12.40 13.73 13.13
CA PRO A 10 12.77 14.62 12.03
C PRO A 10 14.19 14.32 11.52
N GLY A 11 14.37 14.29 10.20
CA GLY A 11 15.66 13.99 9.58
C GLY A 11 16.06 12.50 9.55
N SER A 12 15.18 11.58 9.98
CA SER A 12 15.47 10.13 9.98
C SER A 12 15.44 9.45 8.61
N GLY A 13 15.26 10.18 7.51
CA GLY A 13 15.22 9.61 6.16
C GLY A 13 13.86 9.06 5.70
N LYS A 14 12.75 9.32 6.41
CA LYS A 14 11.40 8.85 6.00
C LYS A 14 11.06 9.23 4.56
N THR A 15 11.14 10.52 4.22
CA THR A 15 10.89 11.03 2.87
C THR A 15 11.78 10.35 1.82
N THR A 16 13.05 10.13 2.13
CA THR A 16 13.98 9.42 1.24
C THR A 16 13.56 7.98 1.03
N LEU A 17 13.10 7.30 2.08
CA LEU A 17 12.63 5.92 2.00
C LEU A 17 11.33 5.80 1.19
N LEU A 18 10.38 6.74 1.37
CA LEU A 18 9.16 6.81 0.56
C LEU A 18 9.48 7.13 -0.90
N ALA A 19 10.40 8.06 -1.17
CA ALA A 19 10.85 8.37 -2.53
C ALA A 19 11.47 7.14 -3.21
N HIS A 20 12.35 6.41 -2.51
CA HIS A 20 12.94 5.18 -3.03
C HIS A 20 11.88 4.10 -3.32
N LEU A 21 10.86 3.97 -2.46
CA LEU A 21 9.75 3.06 -2.70
C LEU A 21 8.93 3.46 -3.92
N ALA A 22 8.63 4.75 -4.08
CA ALA A 22 7.94 5.28 -5.26
C ALA A 22 8.72 4.97 -6.55
N ASP A 23 10.02 5.28 -6.57
CA ASP A 23 10.89 5.01 -7.72
C ASP A 23 10.94 3.51 -8.06
N TRP A 24 10.99 2.64 -7.05
CA TRP A 24 10.97 1.20 -7.23
C TRP A 24 9.65 0.68 -7.82
N HIS A 25 8.49 1.23 -7.41
CA HIS A 25 7.20 0.89 -7.99
C HIS A 25 7.09 1.37 -9.45
N LEU A 26 7.53 2.60 -9.74
CA LEU A 26 7.55 3.14 -11.11
C LEU A 26 8.46 2.30 -12.03
N ALA A 27 9.64 1.90 -11.55
CA ALA A 27 10.57 1.05 -12.31
C ALA A 27 9.98 -0.35 -12.65
N ARG A 28 8.93 -0.77 -11.94
CA ARG A 28 8.18 -2.02 -12.20
C ARG A 28 6.97 -1.80 -13.11
N GLY A 29 6.80 -0.60 -13.67
CA GLY A 29 5.66 -0.23 -14.51
C GLY A 29 4.35 -0.10 -13.72
N ARG A 30 4.42 0.16 -12.41
CA ARG A 30 3.23 0.34 -11.57
C ARG A 30 2.91 1.81 -11.36
N SER A 31 1.63 2.10 -11.17
CA SER A 31 1.16 3.45 -10.86
C SER A 31 1.58 3.84 -9.43
N VAL A 32 2.06 5.08 -9.31
CA VAL A 32 2.39 5.70 -8.03
C VAL A 32 1.81 7.10 -8.02
N ASP A 33 1.16 7.48 -6.94
CA ASP A 33 0.68 8.84 -6.72
C ASP A 33 0.80 9.21 -5.23
N GLY A 34 0.32 10.39 -4.83
CA GLY A 34 0.52 10.94 -3.49
C GLY A 34 1.44 12.14 -3.51
N PHE A 35 2.06 12.43 -2.37
CA PHE A 35 2.99 13.54 -2.26
C PHE A 35 4.09 13.25 -1.24
N LEU A 36 5.26 13.80 -1.52
CA LEU A 36 6.47 13.72 -0.70
C LEU A 36 6.84 15.14 -0.26
N ALA A 37 7.24 15.33 0.99
CA ALA A 37 7.66 16.63 1.49
C ALA A 37 9.19 16.71 1.52
N GLU A 38 9.76 17.14 0.40
CA GLU A 38 11.20 17.22 0.24
C GLU A 38 11.78 18.37 1.08
N ALA A 39 12.60 17.99 2.04
CA ALA A 39 13.27 18.92 2.92
C ALA A 39 14.41 19.65 2.20
N GLY A 40 14.40 20.99 2.26
CA GLY A 40 15.52 21.83 1.89
C GLY A 40 16.67 21.81 2.91
N PRO A 41 17.54 22.84 2.89
CA PRO A 41 18.66 22.95 3.82
C PRO A 41 18.21 22.92 5.29
N ARG A 42 19.03 22.30 6.14
CA ARG A 42 18.84 22.26 7.59
C ARG A 42 19.95 23.05 8.27
N ARG A 43 19.60 23.88 9.26
CA ARG A 43 20.59 24.57 10.10
C ARG A 43 21.35 23.59 10.99
N THR A 44 20.65 22.59 11.54
CA THR A 44 21.21 21.59 12.45
C THR A 44 20.68 20.19 12.17
N PRO A 45 21.47 19.12 12.39
CA PRO A 45 20.98 17.74 12.32
C PRO A 45 19.76 17.54 13.23
N ASN A 46 18.84 16.64 12.84
CA ASN A 46 17.63 16.28 13.60
C ASN A 46 16.64 17.41 13.89
N THR A 47 16.80 18.57 13.25
CA THR A 47 15.80 19.63 13.21
C THR A 47 15.08 19.62 11.87
N GLY A 48 13.85 20.18 11.83
CA GLY A 48 13.16 20.34 10.56
C GLY A 48 13.94 21.27 9.61
N ALA A 49 13.68 21.19 8.32
CA ALA A 49 14.32 22.07 7.34
C ALA A 49 13.81 23.51 7.44
N GLU A 50 14.56 24.43 6.82
CA GLU A 50 14.13 25.82 6.63
C GLU A 50 12.96 25.94 5.66
N ARG A 51 12.87 25.01 4.71
CA ARG A 51 11.82 24.93 3.71
C ARG A 51 11.50 23.49 3.35
N TYR A 52 10.27 23.26 2.96
CA TYR A 52 9.77 22.02 2.38
C TYR A 52 9.03 22.31 1.09
N ASP A 53 9.26 21.47 0.09
CA ASP A 53 8.52 21.45 -1.17
C ASP A 53 7.72 20.15 -1.25
N LEU A 54 6.47 20.21 -1.69
CA LEU A 54 5.72 19.00 -2.03
C LEU A 54 6.12 18.55 -3.44
N ARG A 55 6.34 17.25 -3.60
CA ARG A 55 6.57 16.58 -4.88
C ARG A 55 5.55 15.48 -5.10
N TRP A 56 4.87 15.48 -6.24
CA TRP A 56 4.00 14.37 -6.67
C TRP A 56 4.84 13.36 -7.47
N PRO A 57 5.07 12.14 -6.97
CA PRO A 57 5.94 11.17 -7.65
C PRO A 57 5.39 10.71 -9.01
N GLY A 58 4.06 10.70 -9.19
CA GLY A 58 3.44 10.27 -10.45
C GLY A 58 3.65 11.24 -11.61
N THR A 59 3.73 12.55 -11.33
CA THR A 59 3.88 13.60 -12.35
C THR A 59 5.24 14.29 -12.34
N GLY A 60 5.99 14.17 -11.23
CA GLY A 60 7.21 14.94 -10.98
C GLY A 60 6.96 16.41 -10.65
N GLU A 61 5.70 16.84 -10.55
CA GLU A 61 5.33 18.22 -10.18
C GLU A 61 5.85 18.55 -8.79
N ARG A 62 6.36 19.78 -8.62
CA ARG A 62 6.92 20.28 -7.37
C ARG A 62 6.39 21.67 -7.05
N MET A 63 6.10 21.94 -5.79
CA MET A 63 5.68 23.27 -5.33
C MET A 63 6.11 23.59 -3.90
N PRO A 64 6.28 24.87 -3.55
CA PRO A 64 6.56 25.29 -2.18
C PRO A 64 5.42 24.91 -1.22
N PHE A 65 5.76 24.35 -0.06
CA PHE A 65 4.78 23.87 0.91
C PHE A 65 4.88 24.52 2.27
N ALA A 66 6.07 24.52 2.87
CA ALA A 66 6.24 25.06 4.20
C ALA A 66 7.57 25.81 4.31
N GLU A 67 7.54 27.00 4.90
CA GLU A 67 8.73 27.79 5.21
C GLU A 67 8.81 28.00 6.72
N ARG A 68 10.01 27.84 7.28
CA ARG A 68 10.23 28.00 8.71
C ARG A 68 10.01 29.46 9.10
N ASP A 69 9.15 29.66 10.08
CA ASP A 69 8.91 30.95 10.71
C ASP A 69 8.97 30.76 12.23
N SER A 70 10.04 31.26 12.86
CA SER A 70 10.27 31.08 14.30
C SER A 70 9.27 31.82 15.17
N ALA A 71 8.47 32.74 14.62
CA ALA A 71 7.41 33.43 15.34
C ALA A 71 6.15 32.55 15.50
N LEU A 72 6.00 31.49 14.71
CA LEU A 72 4.82 30.63 14.70
C LEU A 72 4.95 29.39 15.63
N ARG A 73 3.80 28.84 16.03
CA ARG A 73 3.69 27.60 16.82
C ARG A 73 2.61 26.70 16.17
N PRO A 74 2.97 25.67 15.38
CA PRO A 74 4.32 25.21 15.05
C PRO A 74 5.10 26.21 14.15
N PRO A 75 6.44 26.14 14.09
CA PRO A 75 7.30 27.16 13.51
C PRO A 75 7.38 27.06 11.98
N TYR A 76 6.23 26.97 11.32
CA TYR A 76 6.09 26.85 9.87
C TYR A 76 4.89 27.65 9.39
N ARG A 77 5.12 28.43 8.33
CA ARG A 77 4.07 29.00 7.50
C ARG A 77 3.80 28.04 6.35
N PHE A 78 2.57 27.59 6.22
CA PHE A 78 2.15 26.67 5.17
C PHE A 78 1.59 27.44 3.97
N SER A 79 1.84 26.93 2.77
CA SER A 79 1.34 27.47 1.50
C SER A 79 -0.14 27.11 1.31
N GLU A 80 -0.99 28.13 1.17
CA GLU A 80 -2.41 27.94 0.83
C GLU A 80 -2.58 27.32 -0.56
N GLU A 81 -1.70 27.64 -1.50
CA GLU A 81 -1.69 27.07 -2.84
C GLU A 81 -1.41 25.57 -2.80
N ALA A 82 -0.45 25.14 -1.99
CA ALA A 82 -0.15 23.72 -1.80
C ALA A 82 -1.29 22.98 -1.11
N ALA A 83 -1.96 23.61 -0.14
CA ALA A 83 -3.16 23.06 0.50
C ALA A 83 -4.32 22.92 -0.51
N ALA A 84 -4.54 23.93 -1.36
CA ALA A 84 -5.56 23.86 -2.40
C ALA A 84 -5.25 22.79 -3.46
N ARG A 85 -3.98 22.67 -3.87
CA ARG A 85 -3.50 21.66 -4.83
C ARG A 85 -3.63 20.24 -4.31
N THR A 86 -3.27 19.99 -3.04
CA THR A 86 -3.42 18.68 -2.38
C THR A 86 -4.90 18.33 -2.18
N ALA A 87 -5.76 19.28 -1.83
CA ALA A 87 -7.20 19.04 -1.75
C ALA A 87 -7.84 18.78 -3.12
N ALA A 88 -7.39 19.46 -4.17
CA ALA A 88 -7.85 19.20 -5.54
C ALA A 88 -7.39 17.82 -6.03
N TRP A 89 -6.14 17.47 -5.75
CA TRP A 89 -5.58 16.15 -6.01
C TRP A 89 -6.41 15.04 -5.36
N SER A 90 -6.69 15.15 -4.06
CA SER A 90 -7.40 14.09 -3.33
C SER A 90 -8.80 13.86 -3.87
N ARG A 91 -9.52 14.94 -4.25
CA ARG A 91 -10.85 14.83 -4.88
C ARG A 91 -10.82 14.09 -6.22
N GLY A 92 -9.73 14.23 -6.98
CA GLY A 92 -9.57 13.56 -8.27
C GLY A 92 -9.08 12.12 -8.17
N LEU A 93 -8.76 11.58 -6.98
CA LEU A 93 -8.24 10.22 -6.84
C LEU A 93 -9.23 9.14 -7.29
N ALA A 94 -10.52 9.33 -7.02
CA ALA A 94 -11.56 8.34 -7.36
C ALA A 94 -11.84 8.25 -8.87
N ASP A 95 -11.50 9.29 -9.63
CA ASP A 95 -11.71 9.34 -11.09
C ASP A 95 -10.54 8.70 -11.88
N GLN A 96 -9.47 8.30 -11.18
CA GLN A 96 -8.30 7.67 -11.78
C GLN A 96 -8.42 6.15 -11.79
N LEU A 97 -7.65 5.50 -12.67
CA LEU A 97 -7.44 4.06 -12.57
C LEU A 97 -6.85 3.71 -11.20
N PRO A 98 -7.14 2.50 -10.65
CA PRO A 98 -6.64 2.10 -9.34
C PRO A 98 -5.14 2.32 -9.21
N VAL A 99 -4.76 3.11 -8.19
CA VAL A 99 -3.36 3.44 -7.93
C VAL A 99 -2.74 2.31 -7.10
N SER A 100 -1.64 1.72 -7.60
CA SER A 100 -0.97 0.62 -6.91
C SER A 100 -0.26 1.07 -5.64
N LEU A 101 0.27 2.29 -5.61
CA LEU A 101 0.91 2.87 -4.42
C LEU A 101 0.53 4.34 -4.24
N LEU A 102 -0.01 4.67 -3.07
CA LEU A 102 -0.06 6.05 -2.58
C LEU A 102 0.97 6.29 -1.49
N VAL A 103 1.77 7.35 -1.64
CA VAL A 103 2.70 7.83 -0.62
C VAL A 103 2.21 9.14 -0.02
N LEU A 104 2.14 9.22 1.31
CA LEU A 104 1.69 10.42 2.02
C LEU A 104 2.76 10.81 3.04
N ASP A 105 3.32 12.00 2.90
CA ASP A 105 4.38 12.49 3.80
C ASP A 105 3.87 13.51 4.83
N GLU A 106 4.69 13.79 5.84
CA GLU A 106 4.48 14.79 6.91
C GLU A 106 3.25 14.54 7.79
N PHE A 107 2.95 13.29 8.13
CA PHE A 107 1.92 13.00 9.15
C PHE A 107 2.51 13.18 10.54
N GLY A 108 2.16 14.30 11.18
CA GLY A 108 2.74 14.73 12.44
C GLY A 108 1.69 15.03 13.50
N ARG A 109 2.02 16.03 14.33
CA ARG A 109 1.17 16.42 15.46
C ARG A 109 -0.14 17.05 15.01
N ILE A 110 -0.14 17.78 13.90
CA ILE A 110 -1.34 18.44 13.35
C ILE A 110 -2.33 17.38 12.87
N GLU A 111 -1.83 16.37 12.14
CA GLU A 111 -2.61 15.26 11.60
C GLU A 111 -3.14 14.37 12.73
N ALA A 112 -2.35 14.18 13.79
CA ALA A 112 -2.76 13.45 15.00
C ALA A 112 -3.86 14.17 15.82
N GLU A 113 -4.22 15.39 15.44
CA GLU A 113 -5.36 16.16 15.96
C GLU A 113 -6.53 16.20 14.97
N GLY A 114 -6.48 15.45 13.87
CA GLY A 114 -7.53 15.43 12.85
C GLY A 114 -7.46 16.60 11.87
N ARG A 115 -6.36 17.36 11.83
CA ARG A 115 -6.17 18.54 10.97
C ARG A 115 -5.15 18.26 9.86
N GLY A 116 -4.85 19.28 9.05
CA GLY A 116 -3.82 19.18 8.01
C GLY A 116 -4.16 18.14 6.95
N HIS A 117 -3.22 17.26 6.64
CA HIS A 117 -3.41 16.22 5.62
C HIS A 117 -4.44 15.14 6.01
N MET A 118 -4.88 15.09 7.27
CA MET A 118 -5.92 14.14 7.69
C MET A 118 -7.26 14.39 6.98
N ALA A 119 -7.53 15.63 6.55
CA ALA A 119 -8.72 15.96 5.76
C ALA A 119 -8.76 15.27 4.38
N LEU A 120 -7.62 14.77 3.89
CA LEU A 120 -7.52 14.07 2.61
C LEU A 120 -7.90 12.59 2.73
N TRP A 121 -7.91 12.04 3.95
CA TRP A 121 -8.06 10.60 4.19
C TRP A 121 -9.36 10.00 3.64
N PRO A 122 -10.55 10.63 3.77
CA PRO A 122 -11.78 10.06 3.20
C PRO A 122 -11.70 9.85 1.68
N SER A 123 -11.00 10.73 0.96
CA SER A 123 -10.80 10.57 -0.48
C SER A 123 -9.79 9.47 -0.82
N VAL A 124 -8.75 9.30 0.00
CA VAL A 124 -7.78 8.21 -0.13
C VAL A 124 -8.45 6.85 0.09
N GLU A 125 -9.30 6.75 1.11
CA GLU A 125 -10.05 5.53 1.41
C GLU A 125 -11.05 5.19 0.30
N ALA A 126 -11.78 6.19 -0.20
CA ALA A 126 -12.72 6.02 -1.30
C ALA A 126 -12.05 5.59 -2.62
N ALA A 127 -10.81 6.03 -2.87
CA ALA A 127 -10.03 5.64 -4.04
C ALA A 127 -9.51 4.19 -3.97
N ALA A 128 -9.57 3.56 -2.79
CA ALA A 128 -9.21 2.15 -2.56
C ALA A 128 -7.89 1.69 -3.21
N PRO A 129 -6.76 2.37 -2.96
CA PRO A 129 -5.45 1.96 -3.50
C PRO A 129 -5.02 0.58 -2.98
N ASP A 130 -4.13 -0.09 -3.72
CA ASP A 130 -3.58 -1.38 -3.29
C ASP A 130 -2.71 -1.21 -2.04
N VAL A 131 -1.80 -0.23 -2.04
CA VAL A 131 -0.89 0.06 -0.93
C VAL A 131 -0.91 1.55 -0.61
N VAL A 132 -0.97 1.90 0.68
CA VAL A 132 -0.76 3.26 1.19
C VAL A 132 0.40 3.25 2.17
N VAL A 133 1.37 4.13 1.95
CA VAL A 133 2.51 4.31 2.84
C VAL A 133 2.54 5.74 3.36
N ILE A 134 2.43 5.87 4.68
CA ILE A 134 2.36 7.17 5.37
C ILE A 134 3.65 7.38 6.16
N ALA A 135 4.35 8.49 5.94
CA ALA A 135 5.46 8.87 6.79
C ALA A 135 4.93 9.58 8.04
N VAL A 136 5.09 8.92 9.19
CA VAL A 136 4.55 9.35 10.49
C VAL A 136 5.68 9.81 11.40
N ARG A 137 5.49 10.91 12.11
CA ARG A 137 6.42 11.35 13.15
C ARG A 137 6.42 10.35 14.31
N ALA A 138 7.59 9.99 14.83
CA ALA A 138 7.68 9.11 15.99
C ALA A 138 6.88 9.65 17.19
N GLY A 139 6.10 8.77 17.84
CA GLY A 139 5.34 9.04 19.05
C GLY A 139 3.92 9.61 18.84
N VAL A 140 3.39 9.62 17.61
CA VAL A 140 2.00 10.00 17.32
C VAL A 140 1.21 8.93 16.57
N GLU A 141 1.79 7.75 16.36
CA GLU A 141 1.27 6.66 15.54
C GLU A 141 -0.14 6.24 15.97
N GLU A 142 -0.35 5.94 17.25
CA GLU A 142 -1.66 5.52 17.78
C GLU A 142 -2.74 6.60 17.69
N ARG A 143 -2.31 7.88 17.68
CA ARG A 143 -3.25 8.99 17.48
C ARG A 143 -3.63 9.10 16.01
N ILE A 144 -2.68 8.89 15.11
CA ILE A 144 -2.94 8.85 13.67
C ILE A 144 -3.87 7.68 13.35
N GLU A 145 -3.62 6.47 13.84
CA GLU A 145 -4.52 5.32 13.63
C GLU A 145 -5.95 5.59 14.08
N ARG A 146 -6.13 6.25 15.23
CA ARG A 146 -7.46 6.69 15.69
C ARG A 146 -8.15 7.65 14.73
N GLN A 147 -7.40 8.56 14.09
CA GLN A 147 -7.95 9.48 13.10
C GLN A 147 -8.24 8.78 11.77
N LEU A 148 -7.41 7.82 11.38
CA LEU A 148 -7.61 6.99 10.19
C LEU A 148 -8.80 6.01 10.35
N GLY A 149 -9.20 5.71 11.59
CA GLY A 149 -10.22 4.71 11.90
C GLY A 149 -9.75 3.27 11.78
N GLN A 150 -8.45 3.05 11.54
CA GLN A 150 -7.84 1.74 11.37
C GLN A 150 -6.36 1.74 11.81
N ALA A 151 -5.86 0.58 12.24
CA ALA A 151 -4.47 0.41 12.62
C ALA A 151 -3.57 0.27 11.38
N PHE A 152 -2.29 0.58 11.51
CA PHE A 152 -1.30 0.25 10.48
C PHE A 152 -1.06 -1.26 10.44
N ASP A 153 -1.16 -1.87 9.26
CA ASP A 153 -0.82 -3.29 9.05
C ASP A 153 0.68 -3.54 9.29
N LEU A 154 1.51 -2.52 9.00
CA LEU A 154 2.95 -2.57 9.24
C LEU A 154 3.47 -1.21 9.70
N ARG A 155 4.34 -1.22 10.70
CA ARG A 155 5.12 -0.06 11.12
C ARG A 155 6.62 -0.33 10.90
N VAL A 156 7.28 0.57 10.18
CA VAL A 156 8.72 0.50 9.87
C VAL A 156 9.40 1.74 10.42
N ASP A 157 10.40 1.60 11.29
CA ASP A 157 11.25 2.75 11.68
C ASP A 157 12.23 3.04 10.54
N ALA A 158 12.24 4.26 10.02
CA ALA A 158 13.14 4.66 8.93
C ALA A 158 14.63 4.56 9.30
N ARG A 159 14.97 4.45 10.59
CA ARG A 159 16.34 4.24 11.07
C ARG A 159 16.75 2.77 11.13
N ASP A 160 15.80 1.85 10.98
CA ASP A 160 16.08 0.42 10.91
C ASP A 160 16.96 0.16 9.67
N PRO A 161 18.16 -0.44 9.81
CA PRO A 161 19.01 -0.79 8.66
C PRO A 161 18.28 -1.62 7.60
N ASP A 162 17.29 -2.42 8.01
CA ASP A 162 16.50 -3.26 7.13
C ASP A 162 15.17 -2.60 6.70
N ALA A 163 14.95 -1.31 7.01
CA ALA A 163 13.69 -0.60 6.72
C ALA A 163 13.26 -0.74 5.25
N TRP A 164 14.21 -0.57 4.33
CA TRP A 164 13.98 -0.74 2.90
C TRP A 164 13.54 -2.16 2.56
N GLN A 165 14.27 -3.16 3.04
CA GLN A 165 13.97 -4.56 2.74
C GLN A 165 12.61 -4.96 3.32
N ARG A 166 12.26 -4.49 4.51
CA ARG A 166 10.95 -4.74 5.15
C ARG A 166 9.81 -4.11 4.35
N LEU A 167 9.92 -2.85 3.94
CA LEU A 167 8.90 -2.19 3.10
C LEU A 167 8.73 -2.90 1.77
N ARG A 168 9.84 -3.16 1.07
CA ARG A 168 9.82 -3.85 -0.21
C ARG A 168 9.19 -5.23 -0.10
N SER A 169 9.58 -6.01 0.91
CA SER A 169 9.01 -7.35 1.15
C SER A 169 7.51 -7.28 1.42
N ALA A 170 7.05 -6.32 2.22
CA ALA A 170 5.62 -6.16 2.49
C ALA A 170 4.80 -5.86 1.23
N CYS A 171 5.28 -4.96 0.35
CA CYS A 171 4.61 -4.68 -0.92
C CYS A 171 4.55 -5.92 -1.83
N VAL A 172 5.67 -6.66 -1.95
CA VAL A 172 5.72 -7.88 -2.78
C VAL A 172 4.79 -8.95 -2.23
N GLU A 173 4.81 -9.18 -0.91
CA GLU A 173 3.96 -10.19 -0.27
C GLU A 173 2.48 -9.84 -0.42
N HIS A 174 2.12 -8.57 -0.32
CA HIS A 174 0.74 -8.13 -0.53
C HIS A 174 0.24 -8.46 -1.94
N ASP A 175 1.03 -8.17 -2.97
CA ASP A 175 0.68 -8.53 -4.34
C ASP A 175 0.50 -10.04 -4.51
N ASP A 176 1.44 -10.80 -3.93
CA ASP A 176 1.44 -12.25 -4.00
C ASP A 176 0.17 -12.83 -3.38
N TRP A 177 -0.20 -12.36 -2.18
CA TRP A 177 -1.42 -12.80 -1.49
C TRP A 177 -2.70 -12.37 -2.22
N THR A 178 -2.75 -11.14 -2.73
CA THR A 178 -3.90 -10.67 -3.53
C THR A 178 -4.08 -11.53 -4.78
N ARG A 179 -2.98 -11.80 -5.49
CA ARG A 179 -2.98 -12.66 -6.68
C ARG A 179 -3.48 -14.07 -6.34
N VAL A 180 -2.97 -14.66 -5.27
CA VAL A 180 -3.38 -16.00 -4.82
C VAL A 180 -4.85 -16.04 -4.43
N GLY A 181 -5.33 -15.01 -3.73
CA GLY A 181 -6.74 -14.88 -3.37
C GLY A 181 -7.62 -14.86 -4.62
N VAL A 182 -7.29 -14.05 -5.62
CA VAL A 182 -8.05 -13.96 -6.88
C VAL A 182 -8.05 -15.28 -7.64
N PHE A 183 -6.87 -15.89 -7.86
CA PHE A 183 -6.78 -17.15 -8.59
C PHE A 183 -7.39 -18.32 -7.81
N GLY A 184 -7.24 -18.36 -6.49
CA GLY A 184 -7.84 -19.38 -5.62
C GLY A 184 -9.36 -19.29 -5.59
N ALA A 185 -9.91 -18.08 -5.41
CA ALA A 185 -11.36 -17.85 -5.45
C ALA A 185 -11.94 -18.15 -6.84
N GLY A 186 -11.26 -17.72 -7.90
CA GLY A 186 -11.64 -18.00 -9.29
C GLY A 186 -11.64 -19.50 -9.60
N ALA A 187 -10.58 -20.22 -9.22
CA ALA A 187 -10.51 -21.67 -9.37
C ALA A 187 -11.65 -22.38 -8.63
N GLY A 188 -11.91 -22.00 -7.37
CA GLY A 188 -13.02 -22.56 -6.59
C GLY A 188 -14.40 -22.30 -7.22
N GLY A 189 -14.63 -21.10 -7.76
CA GLY A 189 -15.87 -20.75 -8.46
C GLY A 189 -16.08 -21.55 -9.76
N ILE A 190 -15.02 -21.71 -10.57
CA ILE A 190 -15.03 -22.56 -11.76
C ILE A 190 -15.34 -24.00 -11.36
N GLU A 191 -14.70 -24.50 -10.31
CA GLU A 191 -14.87 -25.87 -9.87
C GLU A 191 -16.28 -26.17 -9.37
N MET A 192 -16.90 -25.25 -8.62
CA MET A 192 -18.29 -25.39 -8.19
C MET A 192 -19.26 -25.37 -9.37
N THR A 193 -19.05 -24.47 -10.33
CA THR A 193 -19.93 -24.30 -11.49
C THR A 193 -19.80 -25.47 -12.47
N ALA A 194 -18.57 -25.79 -12.87
CA ALA A 194 -18.27 -26.89 -13.78
C ALA A 194 -18.55 -28.24 -13.12
N GLY A 195 -18.24 -28.40 -11.83
CA GLY A 195 -18.56 -29.61 -11.07
C GLY A 195 -20.07 -29.87 -10.99
N SER A 196 -20.87 -28.84 -10.77
CA SER A 196 -22.34 -28.94 -10.78
C SER A 196 -22.88 -29.28 -12.17
N ALA A 197 -22.37 -28.65 -13.22
CA ALA A 197 -22.76 -28.93 -14.60
C ALA A 197 -22.38 -30.35 -15.05
N LEU A 198 -21.15 -30.78 -14.76
CA LEU A 198 -20.65 -32.12 -15.07
C LEU A 198 -21.37 -33.21 -14.24
N HIS A 199 -21.77 -32.89 -13.01
CA HIS A 199 -22.62 -33.78 -12.21
C HIS A 199 -23.99 -33.96 -12.87
N GLY A 200 -24.64 -32.88 -13.32
CA GLY A 200 -25.89 -32.94 -14.05
C GLY A 200 -25.80 -33.75 -15.36
N ALA A 201 -24.65 -33.66 -16.05
CA ALA A 201 -24.38 -34.38 -17.29
C ALA A 201 -23.86 -35.82 -17.10
N ARG A 202 -23.69 -36.30 -15.87
CA ARG A 202 -23.15 -37.64 -15.52
C ARG A 202 -21.81 -37.97 -16.21
N VAL A 203 -20.94 -36.99 -16.37
CA VAL A 203 -19.65 -37.18 -17.04
C VAL A 203 -18.70 -38.02 -16.16
N PRO A 204 -18.18 -39.16 -16.64
CA PRO A 204 -17.21 -39.96 -15.90
C PRO A 204 -15.87 -39.21 -15.76
N LEU A 205 -15.09 -39.52 -14.72
CA LEU A 205 -13.77 -38.93 -14.44
C LEU A 205 -13.75 -37.41 -14.20
N ARG A 206 -14.90 -36.80 -13.88
CA ARG A 206 -15.02 -35.36 -13.54
C ARG A 206 -14.00 -34.83 -12.54
N GLY A 207 -13.60 -35.64 -11.54
CA GLY A 207 -12.59 -35.27 -10.54
C GLY A 207 -11.23 -34.98 -11.17
N LEU A 208 -10.76 -35.81 -12.11
CA LEU A 208 -9.47 -35.62 -12.80
C LEU A 208 -9.46 -34.37 -13.69
N ALA A 209 -10.58 -34.07 -14.35
CA ALA A 209 -10.72 -32.88 -15.19
C ALA A 209 -10.71 -31.58 -14.37
N LEU A 210 -11.36 -31.58 -13.20
CA LEU A 210 -11.37 -30.44 -12.28
C LEU A 210 -10.01 -30.24 -11.61
N SER A 211 -9.36 -31.31 -11.14
CA SER A 211 -8.03 -31.25 -10.51
C SER A 211 -6.94 -30.79 -11.48
N SER A 212 -6.99 -31.21 -12.75
CA SER A 212 -6.02 -30.77 -13.77
C SER A 212 -6.21 -29.28 -14.12
N THR A 213 -7.46 -28.80 -14.21
CA THR A 213 -7.77 -27.38 -14.41
C THR A 213 -7.26 -26.54 -13.24
N GLN A 214 -7.48 -26.99 -12.01
CA GLN A 214 -6.99 -26.33 -10.80
C GLN A 214 -5.45 -26.29 -10.78
N ALA A 215 -4.77 -27.37 -11.15
CA ALA A 215 -3.31 -27.40 -11.23
C ALA A 215 -2.75 -26.39 -12.25
N VAL A 216 -3.38 -26.26 -13.42
CA VAL A 216 -3.00 -25.27 -14.43
C VAL A 216 -3.21 -23.84 -13.92
N VAL A 217 -4.37 -23.54 -13.33
CA VAL A 217 -4.68 -22.21 -12.77
C VAL A 217 -3.68 -21.85 -11.68
N MET A 218 -3.34 -22.78 -10.78
CA MET A 218 -2.40 -22.53 -9.69
C MET A 218 -0.95 -22.42 -10.17
N THR A 219 -0.57 -23.13 -11.23
CA THR A 219 0.75 -22.98 -11.86
C THR A 219 0.90 -21.58 -12.46
N TYR A 220 -0.11 -21.11 -13.18
CA TYR A 220 -0.13 -19.76 -13.76
C TYR A 220 -0.21 -18.65 -12.70
N ALA A 221 -0.96 -18.90 -11.61
CA ALA A 221 -0.97 -18.03 -10.44
C ALA A 221 0.44 -17.91 -9.84
N GLY A 222 1.20 -19.01 -9.80
CA GLY A 222 2.55 -19.09 -9.26
C GLY A 222 3.64 -18.42 -10.09
N GLU A 223 3.48 -18.32 -11.42
CA GLU A 223 4.52 -17.80 -12.31
C GLU A 223 4.90 -16.34 -12.04
N GLY A 224 3.95 -15.50 -11.66
CA GLY A 224 4.22 -14.08 -11.39
C GLY A 224 4.14 -13.67 -9.92
N LEU A 225 4.41 -14.62 -9.02
CA LEU A 225 4.67 -14.31 -7.61
C LEU A 225 6.11 -13.84 -7.42
N GLY A 226 6.31 -12.81 -6.61
CA GLY A 226 7.63 -12.34 -6.19
C GLY A 226 8.33 -13.30 -5.24
N ASN A 227 7.59 -14.07 -4.44
CA ASN A 227 8.14 -15.02 -3.47
C ASN A 227 7.44 -16.40 -3.53
N ARG A 228 7.83 -17.19 -4.53
CA ARG A 228 7.22 -18.50 -4.84
C ARG A 228 7.20 -19.49 -3.67
N THR A 229 8.18 -19.45 -2.76
CA THR A 229 8.35 -20.46 -1.70
C THR A 229 7.32 -20.36 -0.57
N ARG A 230 6.78 -19.17 -0.27
CA ARG A 230 5.79 -18.99 0.81
C ARG A 230 4.37 -19.34 0.36
N VAL A 231 4.10 -19.17 -0.93
CA VAL A 231 2.74 -19.17 -1.49
C VAL A 231 2.36 -20.52 -2.10
N VAL A 232 3.33 -21.29 -2.60
CA VAL A 232 3.09 -22.61 -3.22
C VAL A 232 2.35 -23.57 -2.29
N TRP A 233 2.43 -23.41 -0.96
CA TRP A 233 1.73 -24.28 -0.01
C TRP A 233 0.20 -24.10 0.01
N VAL A 234 -0.31 -22.93 -0.36
CA VAL A 234 -1.75 -22.62 -0.32
C VAL A 234 -2.58 -23.53 -1.22
N PRO A 235 -2.24 -23.75 -2.50
CA PRO A 235 -2.94 -24.73 -3.34
C PRO A 235 -2.85 -26.16 -2.79
N PHE A 236 -1.74 -26.57 -2.18
CA PHE A 236 -1.62 -27.89 -1.57
C PHE A 236 -2.53 -28.03 -0.34
N ILE A 237 -2.62 -27.00 0.50
CA ILE A 237 -3.53 -26.98 1.66
C ILE A 237 -4.99 -26.98 1.20
N ALA A 238 -5.35 -26.15 0.20
CA ALA A 238 -6.70 -26.10 -0.35
C ALA A 238 -7.10 -27.42 -1.04
N ALA A 239 -6.21 -28.02 -1.83
CA ALA A 239 -6.41 -29.33 -2.43
C ALA A 239 -6.51 -30.44 -1.37
N GLY A 240 -5.69 -30.39 -0.32
CA GLY A 240 -5.75 -31.31 0.82
C GLY A 240 -7.07 -31.22 1.58
N LEU A 241 -7.53 -30.02 1.92
CA LEU A 241 -8.83 -29.79 2.55
C LEU A 241 -9.99 -30.27 1.67
N LYS A 242 -9.88 -30.14 0.34
CA LYS A 242 -10.90 -30.62 -0.60
C LYS A 242 -10.89 -32.13 -0.77
N ALA A 243 -9.72 -32.76 -0.80
CA ALA A 243 -9.59 -34.23 -0.82
C ALA A 243 -10.13 -34.88 0.46
N LEU A 244 -10.15 -34.15 1.58
CA LEU A 244 -10.71 -34.59 2.86
C LEU A 244 -12.21 -34.22 3.03
N SER A 245 -12.81 -33.52 2.07
CA SER A 245 -14.23 -33.16 2.12
C SER A 245 -15.12 -34.39 1.87
N PRO A 246 -16.16 -34.62 2.70
CA PRO A 246 -17.08 -35.77 2.55
C PRO A 246 -17.81 -35.81 1.20
N ALA A 247 -17.89 -34.69 0.48
CA ALA A 247 -18.52 -34.59 -0.84
C ALA A 247 -17.65 -35.13 -1.99
N GLY A 248 -16.45 -35.64 -1.70
CA GLY A 248 -15.53 -36.24 -2.68
C GLY A 248 -15.79 -37.71 -3.02
N ASN A 249 -16.76 -38.37 -2.35
CA ASN A 249 -17.25 -39.71 -2.68
C ASN A 249 -18.60 -39.63 -3.41
#